data_AF-A0A9N9E6I0-F1
#
_entry.id   AF-A0A9N9E6I0-F1
#
_cell.length_a   1.000
_cell.length_b   1.000
_cell.length_c   1.000
_cell.angle_alpha   90.00
_cell.angle_beta   90.00
_cell.angle_gamma   90.00
#
_symmetry.space_group_name_H-M   'P 1'
#
loop_
_entity.id
_entity.type
_entity.pdbx_description
1 polymer ?
#
loop_
_entity_poly.entity_id
_entity_poly.type
_entity_poly.pdbx_seq_one_letter_code
_entity_poly.pdbx_strand_id
1 'polypeptide(L)'
;MSDFSQIIHNFSEPIPQYVLVCLPAIAIAGASPANMFTKKLMWILRCLGCPFIGIFYSVNVGSSPESRCLFWLPADKFTNDGKVLSYRPFGVYAMRLEDNPVVKEYVDRCTAKTSDLERLSSIIPMYYIIIGVLDGISRAAGSVACDDWPDIPLLLSWTIPALWRRISSGNLVVKDPKKEFEKFREKIIMNVEPGNRGYKPFNVFLTAFISILYPWITILLTYFTPPIGLFCRSKYITIICSIWSFNNTLAYLSHLRGKKDIIEPLIFHFWFSFCGFIVAILLLFLGLLNKNSEWWIGLLGQSCDISSAGC
;
A
#
# COMPACT_ATOMS: atom_id res chain seq x y z
N MET A 1 27.92 -2.87 20.92
CA MET A 1 27.17 -3.35 19.74
C MET A 1 26.37 -4.63 20.02
N SER A 2 26.61 -5.36 21.12
CA SER A 2 25.85 -6.57 21.51
C SER A 2 24.44 -6.29 22.02
N ASP A 3 24.22 -5.21 22.77
CA ASP A 3 22.91 -4.94 23.41
C ASP A 3 21.78 -4.67 22.41
N PHE A 4 22.04 -3.96 21.32
CA PHE A 4 20.99 -3.59 20.36
C PHE A 4 20.45 -4.79 19.56
N SER A 5 21.36 -5.67 19.12
CA SER A 5 21.00 -6.88 18.38
C SER A 5 20.20 -7.86 19.25
N GLN A 6 20.59 -8.00 20.53
CA GLN A 6 19.90 -8.88 21.47
C GLN A 6 18.51 -8.34 21.88
N ILE A 7 18.36 -7.02 21.98
CA ILE A 7 17.07 -6.39 22.23
C ILE A 7 16.13 -6.58 21.02
N ILE A 8 16.59 -6.37 19.79
CA ILE A 8 15.80 -6.61 18.57
C ILE A 8 15.35 -8.07 18.49
N HIS A 9 16.26 -9.01 18.77
CA HIS A 9 15.99 -10.44 18.74
C HIS A 9 14.84 -10.84 19.69
N ASN A 10 14.85 -10.33 20.93
CA ASN A 10 13.78 -10.57 21.90
C ASN A 10 12.42 -9.99 21.48
N PHE A 11 12.39 -8.95 20.63
CA PHE A 11 11.15 -8.42 20.04
C PHE A 11 10.73 -9.18 18.76
N SER A 12 11.62 -9.97 18.17
CA SER A 12 11.45 -10.65 16.88
C SER A 12 10.86 -12.06 16.97
N GLU A 13 10.55 -12.60 18.16
CA GLU A 13 10.08 -13.99 18.31
C GLU A 13 8.99 -14.36 17.28
N PRO A 14 9.19 -15.43 16.48
CA PRO A 14 8.45 -15.67 15.24
C PRO A 14 7.09 -16.29 15.54
N ILE A 15 6.17 -15.49 16.07
CA ILE A 15 4.79 -15.93 16.20
C ILE A 15 4.06 -15.60 14.89
N PRO A 16 3.18 -16.50 14.36
CA PRO A 16 2.28 -16.22 13.23
C PRO A 16 1.44 -14.92 13.34
N GLN A 17 1.54 -14.21 14.46
CA GLN A 17 1.10 -12.84 14.65
C GLN A 17 1.71 -11.85 13.65
N TYR A 18 2.91 -12.02 13.09
CA TYR A 18 3.43 -11.08 12.07
C TYR A 18 2.51 -10.94 10.86
N VAL A 19 1.93 -12.05 10.40
CA VAL A 19 0.94 -12.03 9.31
C VAL A 19 -0.35 -11.37 9.78
N LEU A 20 -0.85 -11.77 10.95
CA LEU A 20 -2.10 -11.23 11.52
C LEU A 20 -2.00 -9.74 11.88
N VAL A 21 -0.80 -9.25 12.18
CA VAL A 21 -0.53 -7.86 12.56
C VAL A 21 -0.21 -6.99 11.34
N CYS A 22 0.38 -7.56 10.28
CA CYS A 22 0.54 -6.86 9.01
C CYS A 22 -0.74 -6.82 8.15
N LEU A 23 -1.72 -7.70 8.38
CA LEU A 23 -3.05 -7.62 7.75
C LEU A 23 -3.75 -6.27 8.01
N PRO A 24 -3.76 -5.73 9.25
CA PRO A 24 -4.14 -4.35 9.53
C PRO A 24 -3.46 -3.32 8.63
N ALA A 25 -2.15 -3.46 8.34
CA ALA A 25 -1.45 -2.54 7.45
C ALA A 25 -2.05 -2.52 6.04
N ILE A 26 -2.35 -3.70 5.50
CA ILE A 26 -2.97 -3.87 4.19
C ILE A 26 -4.40 -3.31 4.21
N ALA A 27 -5.17 -3.59 5.27
CA ALA A 27 -6.52 -3.06 5.44
C ALA A 27 -6.54 -1.52 5.55
N ILE A 28 -5.53 -0.93 6.20
CA ILE A 28 -5.35 0.51 6.31
C ILE A 28 -4.99 1.12 4.96
N ALA A 29 -4.01 0.56 4.25
CA ALA A 29 -3.61 1.04 2.92
C ALA A 29 -4.74 0.91 1.88
N GLY A 30 -5.59 -0.12 2.04
CA GLY A 30 -6.78 -0.38 1.24
C GLY A 30 -8.09 0.13 1.86
N ALA A 31 -8.05 1.12 2.76
CA ALA A 31 -9.28 1.67 3.33
C ALA A 31 -10.10 2.39 2.24
N SER A 32 -11.38 2.05 2.14
CA SER A 32 -12.34 2.66 1.23
C SER A 32 -13.59 3.13 1.99
N PRO A 33 -14.19 4.27 1.61
CA PRO A 33 -15.43 4.76 2.21
C PRO A 33 -16.67 4.01 1.70
N ALA A 34 -16.53 2.99 0.85
CA ALA A 34 -17.66 2.22 0.32
C ALA A 34 -18.50 1.58 1.44
N ASN A 35 -19.82 1.67 1.37
CA ASN A 35 -20.71 1.17 2.44
C ASN A 35 -20.72 -0.36 2.60
N MET A 36 -20.41 -1.12 1.56
CA MET A 36 -20.52 -2.59 1.58
C MET A 36 -19.18 -3.25 1.90
N PHE A 37 -19.19 -4.25 2.80
CA PHE A 37 -17.99 -5.00 3.18
C PHE A 37 -17.28 -5.62 1.97
N THR A 38 -18.02 -6.22 1.04
CA THR A 38 -17.46 -6.82 -0.18
C THR A 38 -16.72 -5.80 -1.04
N LYS A 39 -17.25 -4.57 -1.16
CA LYS A 39 -16.57 -3.47 -1.87
C LYS A 39 -15.30 -3.03 -1.16
N LYS A 40 -15.32 -2.95 0.18
CA LYS A 40 -14.12 -2.65 0.98
C LYS A 40 -13.06 -3.74 0.80
N LEU A 41 -13.45 -5.01 0.88
CA LEU A 41 -12.55 -6.15 0.69
C LEU A 41 -11.94 -6.16 -0.71
N MET A 42 -12.74 -5.93 -1.76
CA MET A 42 -12.21 -5.78 -3.12
C MET A 42 -11.23 -4.61 -3.22
N TRP A 43 -11.45 -3.52 -2.48
CA TRP A 43 -10.50 -2.40 -2.45
C TRP A 43 -9.17 -2.75 -1.77
N ILE A 44 -9.25 -3.49 -0.65
CA ILE A 44 -8.09 -4.02 0.05
C ILE A 44 -7.29 -4.96 -0.86
N LEU A 45 -7.95 -5.92 -1.49
CA LEU A 45 -7.32 -6.84 -2.45
C LEU A 45 -6.74 -6.07 -3.64
N ARG A 46 -7.44 -5.08 -4.17
CA ARG A 46 -6.90 -4.24 -5.25
C ARG A 46 -5.61 -3.54 -4.85
N CYS A 47 -5.54 -2.97 -3.64
CA CYS A 47 -4.34 -2.31 -3.15
C CYS A 47 -3.22 -3.31 -2.87
N LEU A 48 -3.55 -4.51 -2.41
CA LEU A 48 -2.59 -5.60 -2.24
C LEU A 48 -2.05 -6.11 -3.59
N GLY A 49 -2.88 -6.19 -4.62
CA GLY A 49 -2.44 -6.58 -5.96
C GLY A 49 -1.69 -5.48 -6.72
N CYS A 50 -1.91 -4.21 -6.32
CA CYS A 50 -1.28 -3.04 -6.90
C CYS A 50 -0.95 -1.98 -5.82
N PRO A 51 0.20 -2.12 -5.14
CA PRO A 51 0.64 -1.20 -4.09
C PRO A 51 0.58 0.28 -4.47
N PHE A 52 0.88 0.61 -5.72
CA PHE A 52 0.83 1.99 -6.24
C PHE A 52 -0.52 2.65 -5.95
N ILE A 53 -1.64 1.94 -6.08
CA ILE A 53 -2.98 2.51 -5.88
C ILE A 53 -3.21 2.86 -4.40
N GLY A 54 -2.78 1.99 -3.47
CA GLY A 54 -2.90 2.24 -2.04
C GLY A 54 -2.03 3.41 -1.56
N ILE A 55 -0.78 3.47 -2.03
CA ILE A 55 0.14 4.56 -1.68
C ILE A 55 -0.28 5.88 -2.35
N PHE A 56 -0.79 5.82 -3.58
CA PHE A 56 -1.21 7.00 -4.33
C PHE A 56 -2.23 7.83 -3.54
N TYR A 57 -3.26 7.18 -2.97
CA TYR A 57 -4.26 7.87 -2.18
C TYR A 57 -3.65 8.59 -0.97
N SER A 58 -2.76 7.92 -0.26
CA SER A 58 -2.16 8.44 0.98
C SER A 58 -1.18 9.60 0.73
N VAL A 59 -0.38 9.50 -0.32
CA VAL A 59 0.75 10.40 -0.59
C VAL A 59 0.42 11.51 -1.58
N ASN A 60 -0.41 11.25 -2.60
CA ASN A 60 -0.57 12.16 -3.75
C ASN A 60 -1.87 12.98 -3.76
N VAL A 61 -2.91 12.54 -3.04
CA VAL A 61 -4.22 13.23 -3.05
C VAL A 61 -4.23 14.49 -2.17
N GLY A 62 -3.39 14.57 -1.15
CA GLY A 62 -3.30 15.73 -0.24
C GLY A 62 -3.70 15.42 1.21
N SER A 63 -3.54 16.40 2.11
CA SER A 63 -3.86 16.28 3.55
C SER A 63 -5.21 16.86 3.91
N SER A 64 -5.75 17.71 3.05
CA SER A 64 -7.03 18.38 3.25
C SER A 64 -8.19 17.37 3.21
N PRO A 65 -9.18 17.49 4.12
CA PRO A 65 -10.41 16.70 4.10
C PRO A 65 -11.10 16.72 2.74
N GLU A 66 -11.11 17.89 2.11
CA GLU A 66 -11.74 18.16 0.82
C GLU A 66 -11.13 17.28 -0.26
N SER A 67 -9.81 17.35 -0.46
CA SER A 67 -9.15 16.57 -1.53
C SER A 67 -9.33 15.06 -1.32
N ARG A 68 -9.34 14.60 -0.06
CA ARG A 68 -9.53 13.18 0.27
C ARG A 68 -10.94 12.68 0.04
N CYS A 69 -11.94 13.49 0.35
CA CYS A 69 -13.34 13.19 0.09
C CYS A 69 -13.62 13.21 -1.41
N LEU A 70 -13.21 14.28 -2.08
CA LEU A 70 -13.47 14.51 -3.51
C LEU A 70 -12.73 13.51 -4.42
N PHE A 71 -11.63 12.92 -3.98
CA PHE A 71 -10.91 11.89 -4.73
C PHE A 71 -11.80 10.74 -5.20
N TRP A 72 -12.81 10.40 -4.40
CA TRP A 72 -13.74 9.30 -4.65
C TRP A 72 -14.81 9.60 -5.70
N LEU A 73 -14.95 10.87 -6.11
CA LEU A 73 -15.93 11.26 -7.11
C LEU A 73 -15.42 11.03 -8.54
N PRO A 74 -16.33 10.71 -9.48
CA PRO A 74 -16.00 10.62 -10.89
C PRO A 74 -15.72 12.00 -11.50
N ALA A 75 -14.99 12.02 -12.62
CA ALA A 75 -14.51 13.23 -13.31
C ALA A 75 -15.65 14.15 -13.76
N ASP A 76 -16.81 13.59 -14.09
CA ASP A 76 -17.98 14.33 -14.55
C ASP A 76 -18.57 15.25 -13.47
N LYS A 77 -18.26 15.04 -12.19
CA LYS A 77 -18.67 15.92 -11.09
C LYS A 77 -17.86 17.22 -11.02
N PHE A 78 -16.76 17.33 -11.77
CA PHE A 78 -15.85 18.47 -11.74
C PHE A 78 -15.94 19.30 -13.03
N THR A 79 -15.75 20.60 -12.89
CA THR A 79 -15.70 21.57 -13.99
C THR A 79 -14.50 22.50 -13.85
N ASN A 80 -14.01 22.99 -14.97
CA ASN A 80 -13.00 24.04 -15.05
C ASN A 80 -13.43 25.00 -16.16
N ASP A 81 -13.53 26.29 -15.83
CA ASP A 81 -14.05 27.33 -16.73
C ASP A 81 -15.40 26.95 -17.39
N GLY A 82 -16.30 26.32 -16.62
CA GLY A 82 -17.61 25.88 -17.08
C GLY A 82 -17.62 24.60 -17.94
N LYS A 83 -16.46 24.02 -18.25
CA LYS A 83 -16.34 22.76 -19.00
C LYS A 83 -16.11 21.57 -18.08
N VAL A 84 -16.90 20.52 -18.27
CA VAL A 84 -16.76 19.25 -17.54
C VAL A 84 -15.40 18.61 -17.82
N LEU A 85 -14.73 18.13 -16.77
CA LEU A 85 -13.42 17.50 -16.91
C LEU A 85 -13.51 16.11 -17.55
N SER A 86 -12.56 15.81 -18.45
CA SER A 86 -12.42 14.49 -19.07
C SER A 86 -11.65 13.49 -18.20
N TYR A 87 -10.95 13.96 -17.18
CA TYR A 87 -10.14 13.18 -16.24
C TYR A 87 -10.27 13.73 -14.82
N ARG A 88 -9.99 12.89 -13.82
CA ARG A 88 -10.06 13.30 -12.42
C ARG A 88 -8.94 14.29 -12.04
N PRO A 89 -9.24 15.35 -11.27
CA PRO A 89 -8.31 16.44 -10.95
C PRO A 89 -7.32 16.10 -9.82
N PHE A 90 -6.71 14.92 -9.84
CA PHE A 90 -5.81 14.42 -8.78
C PHE A 90 -4.51 13.83 -9.34
N GLY A 91 -3.44 13.91 -8.56
CA GLY A 91 -2.12 13.42 -8.94
C GLY A 91 -1.48 14.25 -10.06
N VAL A 92 -1.26 13.64 -11.23
CA VAL A 92 -0.63 14.29 -12.39
C VAL A 92 -1.48 15.43 -12.90
N TYR A 93 -2.81 15.29 -12.80
CA TYR A 93 -3.79 16.29 -13.19
C TYR A 93 -4.31 17.11 -12.00
N ALA A 94 -3.51 17.25 -10.94
CA ALA A 94 -3.93 17.96 -9.74
C ALA A 94 -4.41 19.39 -10.07
N MET A 95 -5.61 19.72 -9.61
CA MET A 95 -6.18 21.06 -9.65
C MET A 95 -6.57 21.48 -8.23
N ARG A 96 -6.73 22.79 -8.02
CA ARG A 96 -7.13 23.35 -6.72
C ARG A 96 -8.63 23.56 -6.68
N LEU A 97 -9.25 23.14 -5.58
CA LEU A 97 -10.67 23.40 -5.32
C LEU A 97 -10.90 24.91 -5.15
N GLU A 98 -11.91 25.45 -5.84
CA GLU A 98 -12.40 26.80 -5.59
C GLU A 98 -13.16 26.84 -4.25
N ASP A 99 -13.01 27.92 -3.49
CA ASP A 99 -13.63 28.02 -2.18
C ASP A 99 -15.15 28.09 -2.30
N ASN A 100 -15.84 27.04 -1.89
CA ASN A 100 -17.29 26.94 -1.93
C ASN A 100 -17.82 26.35 -0.61
N PRO A 101 -18.57 27.12 0.20
CA PRO A 101 -19.07 26.67 1.49
C PRO A 101 -20.03 25.49 1.40
N VAL A 102 -20.82 25.40 0.32
CA VAL A 102 -21.74 24.28 0.09
C VAL A 102 -20.94 22.99 -0.12
N VAL A 103 -19.88 23.03 -0.92
CA VAL A 103 -19.01 21.84 -1.12
C VAL A 103 -18.37 21.42 0.19
N LYS A 104 -17.90 22.36 1.01
CA LYS A 104 -17.33 22.07 2.33
C LYS A 104 -18.34 21.38 3.25
N GLU A 105 -19.60 21.80 3.26
CA GLU A 105 -20.64 21.16 4.06
C GLU A 105 -20.82 19.67 3.70
N TYR A 106 -20.83 19.33 2.40
CA TYR A 106 -20.91 17.93 1.97
C TYR A 106 -19.64 17.14 2.33
N VAL A 107 -18.46 17.77 2.26
CA VAL A 107 -17.20 17.15 2.71
C VAL A 107 -17.24 16.87 4.21
N ASP A 108 -17.71 17.80 5.03
CA ASP A 108 -17.82 17.64 6.48
C ASP A 108 -18.80 16.52 6.85
N ARG A 109 -19.87 16.33 6.07
CA ARG A 109 -20.79 15.19 6.23
C ARG A 109 -20.15 13.84 5.92
N CYS A 110 -19.15 13.81 5.03
CA CYS A 110 -18.44 12.60 4.62
C CYS A 110 -17.24 12.28 5.51
N THR A 111 -16.70 13.28 6.20
CA THR A 111 -15.45 13.16 6.95
C THR A 111 -15.69 13.16 8.45
N ALA A 112 -14.81 12.48 9.18
CA ALA A 112 -14.81 12.50 10.63
C ALA A 112 -13.37 12.60 11.14
N LYS A 113 -13.21 13.18 12.32
CA LYS A 113 -11.92 13.24 13.00
C LYS A 113 -11.51 11.81 13.40
N THR A 114 -10.29 11.41 13.06
CA THR A 114 -9.73 10.12 13.45
C THR A 114 -9.69 10.01 14.97
N SER A 115 -10.22 8.93 15.51
CA SER A 115 -10.13 8.66 16.96
C SER A 115 -8.71 8.26 17.37
N ASP A 116 -8.36 8.45 18.65
CA ASP A 116 -7.05 8.02 19.16
C ASP A 116 -6.88 6.50 19.07
N LEU A 117 -7.96 5.73 19.25
CA LEU A 117 -7.95 4.28 19.07
C LEU A 117 -7.61 3.87 17.63
N GLU A 118 -8.16 4.57 16.63
CA GLU A 118 -7.82 4.31 15.23
C GLU A 118 -6.37 4.67 14.90
N ARG A 119 -5.83 5.73 15.51
CA ARG A 119 -4.41 6.06 15.38
C ARG A 119 -3.53 4.98 16.00
N LEU A 120 -3.87 4.51 17.21
CA LEU A 120 -3.18 3.40 17.87
C LEU A 120 -3.23 2.11 17.04
N SER A 121 -4.37 1.81 16.41
CA SER A 121 -4.50 0.64 15.52
C SER A 121 -3.56 0.67 14.31
N SER A 122 -3.08 1.86 13.92
CA SER A 122 -2.10 2.02 12.83
C SER A 122 -0.64 1.98 13.33
N ILE A 123 -0.41 2.25 14.61
CA ILE A 123 0.93 2.22 15.22
C ILE A 123 1.43 0.79 15.37
N ILE A 124 0.58 -0.14 15.79
CA ILE A 124 0.94 -1.55 15.96
C ILE A 124 1.54 -2.15 14.68
N PRO A 125 0.85 -2.17 13.52
CA PRO A 125 1.43 -2.68 12.28
C PRO A 125 2.70 -1.93 11.86
N MET A 126 2.73 -0.60 12.07
CA MET A 126 3.92 0.20 11.76
C MET A 126 5.13 -0.23 12.60
N TYR A 127 4.94 -0.48 13.89
CA TYR A 127 6.00 -0.94 14.79
C TYR A 127 6.61 -2.26 14.30
N TYR A 128 5.79 -3.27 14.01
CA TYR A 128 6.30 -4.58 13.55
C TYR A 128 7.01 -4.49 12.19
N ILE A 129 6.51 -3.66 11.28
CA ILE A 129 7.19 -3.41 10.01
C ILE A 129 8.56 -2.75 10.24
N ILE A 130 8.64 -1.73 11.10
CA ILE A 130 9.89 -1.04 11.40
C ILE A 130 10.89 -1.99 12.06
N ILE A 131 10.47 -2.77 13.07
CA ILE A 131 11.33 -3.75 13.74
C ILE A 131 11.84 -4.79 12.74
N GLY A 132 10.98 -5.32 11.86
CA GLY A 132 11.41 -6.26 10.83
C GLY A 132 12.38 -5.65 9.82
N VAL A 133 12.22 -4.38 9.43
CA VAL A 133 13.20 -3.68 8.58
C VAL A 133 14.55 -3.53 9.31
N LEU A 134 14.53 -3.15 10.59
CA LEU A 134 15.75 -3.00 11.40
C LEU A 134 16.47 -4.34 11.62
N ASP A 135 15.71 -5.42 11.87
CA ASP A 135 16.24 -6.78 11.97
C ASP A 135 16.91 -7.22 10.66
N GLY A 136 16.25 -6.97 9.51
CA GLY A 136 16.84 -7.21 8.20
C GLY A 136 18.14 -6.44 7.95
N ILE A 137 18.18 -5.16 8.34
CA ILE A 137 19.41 -4.34 8.24
C ILE A 137 20.53 -4.88 9.14
N SER A 138 20.19 -5.27 10.39
CA SER A 138 21.16 -5.85 11.33
C SER A 138 21.79 -7.12 10.77
N ARG A 139 20.98 -8.01 10.18
CA ARG A 139 21.44 -9.26 9.55
C ARG A 139 22.35 -8.99 8.34
N ALA A 140 21.98 -8.04 7.49
CA ALA A 140 22.82 -7.62 6.36
C ALA A 140 24.16 -7.01 6.81
N ALA A 141 24.20 -6.39 7.99
CA ALA A 141 25.42 -5.80 8.55
C ALA A 141 26.35 -6.81 9.26
N GLY A 142 26.05 -8.11 9.20
CA GLY A 142 26.95 -9.17 9.67
C GLY A 142 26.64 -9.74 11.04
N SER A 143 25.44 -9.53 11.60
CA SER A 143 25.02 -10.32 12.77
C SER A 143 24.79 -11.77 12.34
N VAL A 144 25.65 -12.68 12.80
CA VAL A 144 25.55 -14.14 12.55
C VAL A 144 24.42 -14.71 13.39
N ALA A 145 23.18 -14.39 13.02
CA ALA A 145 21.98 -15.00 13.57
C ALA A 145 21.45 -16.00 12.55
N CYS A 146 21.40 -17.28 12.92
CA CYS A 146 20.88 -18.38 12.10
C CYS A 146 19.35 -18.37 11.92
N ASP A 147 18.67 -17.35 12.44
CA ASP A 147 17.21 -17.27 12.38
C ASP A 147 16.72 -16.84 10.99
N ASP A 148 15.46 -17.12 10.71
CA ASP A 148 14.83 -16.75 9.45
C ASP A 148 14.73 -15.23 9.25
N TRP A 149 14.76 -14.81 7.98
CA TRP A 149 14.65 -13.41 7.58
C TRP A 149 13.23 -12.86 7.81
N PRO A 150 13.09 -11.56 8.16
CA PRO A 150 11.80 -10.89 8.32
C PRO A 150 11.17 -10.52 6.96
N ASP A 151 10.97 -11.51 6.09
CA ASP A 151 10.54 -11.33 4.69
C ASP A 151 9.21 -10.58 4.57
N ILE A 152 8.24 -10.89 5.43
CA ILE A 152 6.89 -10.32 5.38
C ILE A 152 6.90 -8.83 5.78
N PRO A 153 7.49 -8.44 6.94
CA PRO A 153 7.72 -7.03 7.25
C PRO A 153 8.43 -6.25 6.14
N LEU A 154 9.49 -6.81 5.54
CA LEU A 154 10.23 -6.19 4.44
C LEU A 154 9.36 -6.04 3.19
N LEU A 155 8.58 -7.06 2.83
CA LEU A 155 7.66 -7.00 1.69
C LEU A 155 6.50 -6.03 1.89
N LEU A 156 6.06 -5.79 3.13
CA LEU A 156 4.91 -4.94 3.43
C LEU A 156 5.29 -3.52 3.88
N SER A 157 6.59 -3.20 3.96
CA SER A 157 7.03 -1.86 4.38
C SER A 157 6.67 -0.75 3.39
N TRP A 158 6.27 -1.07 2.16
CA TRP A 158 5.62 -0.11 1.26
C TRP A 158 4.33 0.48 1.84
N THR A 159 3.71 -0.15 2.85
CA THR A 159 2.53 0.38 3.54
C THR A 159 2.86 1.49 4.55
N ILE A 160 4.14 1.69 4.92
CA ILE A 160 4.58 2.70 5.90
C ILE A 160 4.05 4.10 5.57
N PRO A 161 4.14 4.62 4.32
CA PRO A 161 3.60 5.94 4.02
C PRO A 161 2.10 6.05 4.28
N ALA A 162 1.32 5.00 4.00
CA ALA A 162 -0.11 4.98 4.26
C ALA A 162 -0.43 4.94 5.76
N LEU A 163 0.31 4.12 6.51
CA LEU A 163 0.21 4.04 7.97
C LEU A 163 0.58 5.37 8.64
N TRP A 164 1.72 5.95 8.26
CA TRP A 164 2.19 7.25 8.78
C TRP A 164 1.18 8.34 8.50
N ARG A 165 0.62 8.32 7.28
CA ARG A 165 -0.41 9.26 6.89
C ARG A 165 -1.67 9.11 7.72
N ARG A 166 -2.06 7.89 8.09
CA ARG A 166 -3.23 7.65 8.95
C ARG A 166 -3.01 8.12 10.38
N ILE A 167 -1.79 7.98 10.90
CA ILE A 167 -1.40 8.48 12.24
C ILE A 167 -1.38 10.00 12.27
N SER A 168 -0.71 10.62 11.29
CA SER A 168 -0.52 12.08 11.24
C SER A 168 -1.77 12.83 10.78
N SER A 169 -2.66 12.18 10.01
CA SER A 169 -3.85 12.84 9.52
C SER A 169 -4.99 12.79 10.52
N GLY A 170 -5.52 13.97 10.83
CA GLY A 170 -6.63 14.13 11.74
C GLY A 170 -7.99 13.69 11.21
N ASN A 171 -8.15 13.42 9.91
CA ASN A 171 -9.48 13.19 9.31
C ASN A 171 -9.52 11.95 8.41
N LEU A 172 -10.62 11.21 8.50
CA LEU A 172 -10.97 10.03 7.69
C LEU A 172 -12.26 10.30 6.90
N VAL A 173 -12.37 9.67 5.73
CA VAL A 173 -13.63 9.63 4.97
C VAL A 173 -14.41 8.42 5.45
N VAL A 174 -15.50 8.67 6.18
CA VAL A 174 -16.27 7.62 6.86
C VAL A 174 -17.52 7.22 6.08
N LYS A 175 -18.12 8.17 5.35
CA LYS A 175 -19.28 7.92 4.48
C LYS A 175 -18.87 7.96 3.02
N ASP A 176 -19.55 7.17 2.20
CA ASP A 176 -19.33 7.09 0.75
C ASP A 176 -19.64 8.44 0.07
N PRO A 177 -18.63 9.18 -0.43
CA PRO A 177 -18.84 10.46 -1.08
C PRO A 177 -19.74 10.35 -2.32
N LYS A 178 -19.74 9.21 -3.03
CA LYS A 178 -20.58 9.04 -4.21
C LYS A 178 -22.08 9.12 -3.87
N LYS A 179 -22.47 8.68 -2.67
CA LYS A 179 -23.86 8.73 -2.19
C LYS A 179 -24.22 10.10 -1.63
N GLU A 180 -23.35 10.68 -0.83
CA GLU A 180 -23.59 11.99 -0.22
C GLU A 180 -23.70 13.09 -1.32
N PHE A 181 -22.85 13.01 -2.35
CA PHE A 181 -22.86 13.93 -3.50
C PHE A 181 -23.84 13.51 -4.63
N GLU A 182 -24.69 12.50 -4.42
CA GLU A 182 -25.72 12.11 -5.38
C GLU A 182 -26.78 13.21 -5.52
N LYS A 183 -27.16 13.83 -4.39
CA LYS A 183 -28.14 14.93 -4.32
C LYS A 183 -27.53 16.29 -4.69
N PHE A 184 -26.21 16.39 -4.75
CA PHE A 184 -25.51 17.60 -5.16
C PHE A 184 -25.65 17.78 -6.68
N ARG A 185 -26.47 18.77 -7.07
CA ARG A 185 -26.82 19.05 -8.48
C ARG A 185 -25.82 19.95 -9.20
N GLU A 186 -24.99 20.67 -8.45
CA GLU A 186 -23.99 21.56 -9.00
C GLU A 186 -22.71 20.79 -9.40
N LYS A 187 -21.84 21.46 -10.16
CA LYS A 187 -20.50 20.94 -10.49
C LYS A 187 -19.47 21.57 -9.57
N ILE A 188 -18.49 20.78 -9.17
CA ILE A 188 -17.42 21.23 -8.29
C ILE A 188 -16.38 21.93 -9.15
N ILE A 189 -16.14 23.22 -8.88
CA ILE A 189 -15.23 24.03 -9.69
C ILE A 189 -13.79 23.79 -9.23
N MET A 190 -12.93 23.44 -10.19
CA MET A 190 -11.52 23.13 -9.98
C MET A 190 -10.67 24.04 -10.87
N ASN A 191 -9.77 24.79 -10.25
CA ASN A 191 -8.90 25.75 -10.92
C ASN A 191 -7.51 25.15 -11.15
N VAL A 192 -6.92 25.41 -12.33
CA VAL A 192 -5.54 24.99 -12.61
C VAL A 192 -4.60 25.69 -11.65
N GLU A 193 -3.73 24.92 -10.97
CA GLU A 193 -2.77 25.48 -10.03
C GLU A 193 -1.46 25.84 -10.77
N PRO A 194 -1.18 27.13 -11.05
CA PRO A 194 -0.09 27.52 -11.94
C PRO A 194 1.31 27.19 -11.38
N GLY A 195 1.47 27.15 -10.05
CA GLY A 195 2.76 26.91 -9.38
C GLY A 195 3.15 25.44 -9.18
N ASN A 196 2.25 24.48 -9.46
CA ASN A 196 2.47 23.06 -9.12
C ASN A 196 2.74 22.15 -10.33
N ARG A 197 2.97 22.74 -11.52
CA ARG A 197 3.07 22.03 -12.81
C ARG A 197 4.18 20.96 -12.87
N GLY A 198 5.23 21.07 -12.06
CA GLY A 198 6.33 20.08 -12.02
C GLY A 198 6.29 19.12 -10.82
N TYR A 199 5.96 19.64 -9.64
CA TYR A 199 6.10 18.90 -8.38
C TYR A 199 5.11 17.73 -8.24
N LYS A 200 3.84 17.95 -8.62
CA LYS A 200 2.79 16.93 -8.50
C LYS A 200 3.01 15.74 -9.44
N PRO A 201 3.31 15.92 -10.74
CA PRO A 201 3.68 14.82 -11.62
C PRO A 201 4.92 14.07 -11.13
N PHE A 202 5.95 14.79 -10.66
CA PHE A 202 7.17 14.18 -10.13
C PHE A 202 6.89 13.28 -8.92
N ASN A 203 6.09 13.73 -7.96
CA ASN A 203 5.72 12.93 -6.79
C ASN A 203 4.94 11.65 -7.16
N VAL A 204 4.04 11.74 -8.15
CA VAL A 204 3.31 10.57 -8.64
C VAL A 204 4.26 9.59 -9.32
N PHE A 205 5.19 10.08 -10.14
CA PHE A 205 6.23 9.26 -10.76
C PHE A 205 7.11 8.58 -9.70
N LEU A 206 7.58 9.33 -8.70
CA LEU A 206 8.38 8.80 -7.60
C LEU A 206 7.61 7.73 -6.82
N THR A 207 6.32 7.95 -6.56
CA THR A 207 5.45 6.95 -5.92
C THR A 207 5.35 5.68 -6.74
N ALA A 208 5.17 5.79 -8.07
CA ALA A 208 5.15 4.64 -8.96
C ALA A 208 6.49 3.90 -8.98
N PHE A 209 7.59 4.65 -9.11
CA PHE A 209 8.96 4.11 -9.14
C PHE A 209 9.29 3.33 -7.86
N ILE A 210 9.03 3.91 -6.69
CA ILE A 210 9.20 3.24 -5.40
C ILE A 210 8.31 2.00 -5.32
N SER A 211 7.03 2.09 -5.70
CA SER A 211 6.13 0.93 -5.67
C SER A 211 6.59 -0.22 -6.58
N ILE A 212 7.30 0.09 -7.67
CA ILE A 212 7.79 -0.91 -8.63
C ILE A 212 9.09 -1.56 -8.14
N LEU A 213 10.04 -0.77 -7.62
CA LEU A 213 11.39 -1.25 -7.31
C LEU A 213 11.60 -1.64 -5.86
N TYR A 214 10.95 -0.95 -4.92
CA TYR A 214 11.18 -1.15 -3.50
C TYR A 214 10.99 -2.62 -3.05
N PRO A 215 9.95 -3.35 -3.50
CA PRO A 215 9.80 -4.77 -3.13
C PRO A 215 10.98 -5.66 -3.53
N TRP A 216 11.70 -5.32 -4.61
CA TRP A 216 12.86 -6.08 -5.09
C TRP A 216 14.08 -5.98 -4.17
N ILE A 217 14.15 -4.96 -3.30
CA ILE A 217 15.19 -4.87 -2.28
C ILE A 217 15.14 -6.11 -1.38
N THR A 218 13.94 -6.62 -1.07
CA THR A 218 13.78 -7.85 -0.28
C THR A 218 14.41 -9.06 -0.98
N ILE A 219 14.36 -9.13 -2.31
CA ILE A 219 15.00 -10.22 -3.07
C ILE A 219 16.51 -10.10 -2.99
N LEU A 220 17.07 -8.90 -3.13
CA LEU A 220 18.51 -8.70 -3.00
C LEU A 220 18.99 -9.06 -1.60
N LEU A 221 18.28 -8.60 -0.57
CA LEU A 221 18.59 -8.91 0.83
C LEU A 221 18.51 -10.42 1.11
N THR A 222 17.46 -11.09 0.64
CA THR A 222 17.34 -12.55 0.80
C THR A 222 18.39 -13.31 0.00
N TYR A 223 18.71 -12.90 -1.22
CA TYR A 223 19.68 -13.62 -2.06
C TYR A 223 21.13 -13.52 -1.57
N PHE A 224 21.53 -12.37 -1.01
CA PHE A 224 22.93 -12.08 -0.67
C PHE A 224 23.31 -12.32 0.79
N THR A 225 22.38 -12.72 1.65
CA THR A 225 22.68 -12.90 3.08
C THR A 225 22.51 -14.35 3.50
N PRO A 226 23.39 -14.92 4.34
CA PRO A 226 23.23 -16.29 4.85
C PRO A 226 21.94 -16.48 5.65
N PRO A 227 21.40 -17.71 5.76
CA PRO A 227 21.91 -18.98 5.17
C PRO A 227 21.43 -19.27 3.72
N ILE A 228 22.25 -20.01 2.97
CA ILE A 228 22.20 -20.21 1.50
C ILE A 228 20.91 -20.85 0.93
N GLY A 229 19.99 -21.40 1.74
CA GLY A 229 18.69 -21.87 1.20
C GLY A 229 17.67 -20.79 0.88
N LEU A 230 18.09 -19.52 0.90
CA LEU A 230 17.33 -18.39 0.39
C LEU A 230 17.10 -18.41 -1.13
N PHE A 231 17.67 -19.34 -1.91
CA PHE A 231 17.38 -19.43 -3.34
C PHE A 231 15.91 -19.76 -3.64
N CYS A 232 15.30 -20.69 -2.90
CA CYS A 232 13.89 -21.04 -3.08
C CYS A 232 12.95 -19.96 -2.55
N ARG A 233 13.35 -19.31 -1.44
CA ARG A 233 12.62 -18.17 -0.87
C ARG A 233 12.66 -16.95 -1.79
N SER A 234 13.84 -16.58 -2.31
CA SER A 234 14.00 -15.47 -3.26
C SER A 234 13.24 -15.73 -4.56
N LYS A 235 13.22 -16.97 -5.09
CA LYS A 235 12.35 -17.37 -6.21
C LYS A 235 10.87 -17.15 -5.90
N TYR A 236 10.43 -17.57 -4.72
CA TYR A 236 9.05 -17.39 -4.28
C TYR A 236 8.68 -15.91 -4.18
N ILE A 237 9.51 -15.11 -3.53
CA ILE A 237 9.32 -13.66 -3.37
C ILE A 237 9.35 -12.96 -4.75
N THR A 238 10.16 -13.45 -5.69
CA THR A 238 10.22 -12.95 -7.08
C THR A 238 8.86 -13.01 -7.77
N ILE A 239 8.04 -14.03 -7.49
CA ILE A 239 6.68 -14.12 -8.03
C ILE A 239 5.82 -12.95 -7.54
N ILE A 240 5.84 -12.66 -6.22
CA ILE A 240 5.09 -11.55 -5.62
C ILE A 240 5.57 -10.20 -6.20
N CYS A 241 6.88 -9.98 -6.23
CA CYS A 241 7.46 -8.74 -6.77
C CYS A 241 7.14 -8.55 -8.25
N SER A 242 7.14 -9.62 -9.05
CA SER A 242 6.80 -9.57 -10.47
C SER A 242 5.33 -9.17 -10.69
N ILE A 243 4.39 -9.72 -9.91
CA ILE A 243 2.98 -9.33 -9.93
C ILE A 243 2.84 -7.85 -9.60
N TRP A 244 3.51 -7.37 -8.54
CA TRP A 244 3.45 -5.98 -8.14
C TRP A 244 4.05 -5.03 -9.17
N SER A 245 5.24 -5.31 -9.71
CA SER A 245 5.88 -4.45 -10.71
C SER A 245 5.05 -4.34 -11.97
N PHE A 246 4.50 -5.44 -12.47
CA PHE A 246 3.61 -5.43 -13.64
C PHE A 246 2.35 -4.59 -13.38
N ASN A 247 1.66 -4.86 -12.26
CA ASN A 247 0.42 -4.16 -11.94
C ASN A 247 0.64 -2.67 -11.63
N ASN A 248 1.71 -2.31 -10.92
CA ASN A 248 2.05 -0.93 -10.62
C ASN A 248 2.40 -0.15 -11.90
N THR A 249 3.14 -0.76 -12.83
CA THR A 249 3.42 -0.18 -14.14
C THR A 249 2.14 0.06 -14.93
N LEU A 250 1.27 -0.95 -15.01
CA LEU A 250 -0.01 -0.84 -15.70
C LEU A 250 -0.91 0.24 -15.09
N ALA A 251 -0.98 0.30 -13.75
CA ALA A 251 -1.76 1.30 -13.03
C ALA A 251 -1.23 2.72 -13.23
N TYR A 252 0.10 2.89 -13.26
CA TYR A 252 0.75 4.17 -13.53
C TYR A 252 0.51 4.64 -14.98
N LEU A 253 0.72 3.77 -15.98
CA LEU A 253 0.43 4.09 -17.38
C LEU A 253 -1.05 4.46 -17.58
N SER A 254 -1.96 3.74 -16.92
CA SER A 254 -3.38 4.04 -16.97
C SER A 254 -3.70 5.38 -16.26
N HIS A 255 -2.97 5.74 -15.21
CA HIS A 255 -3.10 7.04 -14.55
C HIS A 255 -2.63 8.20 -15.45
N LEU A 256 -1.52 8.02 -16.18
CA LEU A 256 -1.01 8.99 -17.16
C LEU A 256 -1.95 9.23 -18.35
N ARG A 257 -2.83 8.29 -18.67
CA ARG A 257 -3.84 8.45 -19.73
C ARG A 257 -5.06 9.27 -19.30
N GLY A 258 -5.20 9.55 -18.00
CA GLY A 258 -6.38 10.22 -17.44
C GLY A 258 -7.55 9.25 -17.26
N LYS A 259 -7.99 9.09 -16.00
CA LYS A 259 -9.13 8.23 -15.64
C LYS A 259 -10.36 9.06 -15.32
N LYS A 260 -11.53 8.60 -15.76
CA LYS A 260 -12.84 9.19 -15.41
C LYS A 260 -13.31 8.77 -14.01
N ASP A 261 -13.09 7.52 -13.61
CA ASP A 261 -13.39 7.02 -12.25
C ASP A 261 -12.14 6.34 -11.65
N ILE A 262 -12.15 6.13 -10.33
CA ILE A 262 -11.25 5.24 -9.62
C ILE A 262 -11.36 3.79 -10.13
N ILE A 263 -12.58 3.36 -10.41
CA ILE A 263 -12.90 1.96 -10.72
C ILE A 263 -12.71 1.64 -12.22
N GLU A 264 -12.61 2.65 -13.08
CA GLU A 264 -12.56 2.46 -14.52
C GLU A 264 -11.14 2.26 -15.10
N PRO A 265 -11.01 1.38 -16.11
CA PRO A 265 -11.99 0.37 -16.53
C PRO A 265 -12.16 -0.77 -15.50
N LEU A 266 -13.39 -1.28 -15.40
CA LEU A 266 -13.79 -2.35 -14.48
C LEU A 266 -12.90 -3.59 -14.56
N ILE A 267 -12.37 -3.89 -15.76
CA ILE A 267 -11.38 -4.94 -16.01
C ILE A 267 -10.15 -4.79 -15.12
N PHE A 268 -9.58 -3.58 -14.98
CA PHE A 268 -8.44 -3.38 -14.10
C PHE A 268 -8.81 -3.53 -12.63
N HIS A 269 -10.04 -3.15 -12.25
CA HIS A 269 -10.49 -3.37 -10.88
C HIS A 269 -10.53 -4.86 -10.55
N PHE A 270 -11.12 -5.68 -11.41
CA PHE A 270 -11.16 -7.14 -11.22
C PHE A 270 -9.77 -7.76 -11.30
N TRP A 271 -8.96 -7.41 -12.30
CA TRP A 271 -7.60 -7.91 -12.48
C TRP A 271 -6.73 -7.65 -11.24
N PHE A 272 -6.67 -6.40 -10.77
CA PHE A 272 -5.87 -6.06 -9.59
C PHE A 272 -6.40 -6.72 -8.32
N SER A 273 -7.72 -6.88 -8.17
CA SER A 273 -8.29 -7.58 -7.02
C SER A 273 -7.98 -9.07 -7.04
N PHE A 274 -8.02 -9.70 -8.22
CA PHE A 274 -7.64 -11.10 -8.42
C PHE A 274 -6.16 -11.33 -8.14
N CYS A 275 -5.27 -10.49 -8.69
CA CYS A 275 -3.86 -10.52 -8.34
C CYS A 275 -3.64 -10.32 -6.84
N GLY A 276 -4.40 -9.43 -6.20
CA GLY A 276 -4.34 -9.23 -4.76
C GLY A 276 -4.75 -10.46 -3.96
N PHE A 277 -5.77 -11.18 -4.41
CA PHE A 277 -6.16 -12.45 -3.81
C PHE A 277 -5.06 -13.51 -3.93
N ILE A 278 -4.45 -13.63 -5.11
CA ILE A 278 -3.27 -14.50 -5.32
C ILE A 278 -2.14 -14.09 -4.37
N VAL A 279 -1.79 -12.80 -4.31
CA VAL A 279 -0.73 -12.30 -3.41
C VAL A 279 -1.06 -12.57 -1.95
N ALA A 280 -2.31 -12.44 -1.52
CA ALA A 280 -2.72 -12.78 -0.16
C ALA A 280 -2.47 -14.25 0.17
N ILE A 281 -2.84 -15.16 -0.75
CA ILE A 281 -2.53 -16.59 -0.62
C ILE A 281 -1.01 -16.79 -0.58
N LEU A 282 -0.27 -16.15 -1.47
CA LEU A 282 1.19 -16.29 -1.50
C LEU A 282 1.84 -15.80 -0.21
N LEU A 283 1.38 -14.70 0.38
CA LEU A 283 1.88 -14.20 1.66
C LEU A 283 1.52 -15.12 2.84
N LEU A 284 0.32 -15.72 2.84
CA LEU A 284 -0.07 -16.72 3.83
C LEU A 284 0.81 -17.96 3.74
N PHE A 285 1.02 -18.48 2.53
CA PHE A 285 1.91 -19.61 2.29
C PHE A 285 3.35 -19.27 2.68
N LEU A 286 3.85 -18.08 2.38
CA LEU A 286 5.18 -17.63 2.81
C LEU A 286 5.30 -17.67 4.35
N GLY A 287 4.30 -17.17 5.07
CA GLY A 287 4.28 -17.22 6.54
C GLY A 287 4.28 -18.66 7.09
N LEU A 288 3.55 -19.57 6.45
CA LEU A 288 3.53 -21.00 6.83
C LEU A 288 4.87 -21.69 6.53
N LEU A 289 5.47 -21.39 5.37
CA LEU A 289 6.74 -21.95 4.95
C LEU A 289 7.92 -21.41 5.77
N ASN A 290 7.87 -20.17 6.23
CA ASN A 290 8.88 -19.62 7.15
C ASN A 290 8.77 -20.26 8.55
N LYS A 291 7.60 -20.79 8.95
CA LYS A 291 7.47 -21.51 10.22
C LYS A 291 8.01 -22.95 10.13
N ASN A 292 7.90 -23.60 8.99
CA ASN A 292 8.26 -25.00 8.79
C ASN A 292 9.28 -25.13 7.64
N SER A 293 10.57 -25.04 7.96
CA SER A 293 11.64 -25.07 6.96
C SER A 293 11.64 -26.34 6.09
N GLU A 294 11.25 -27.49 6.63
CA GLU A 294 11.12 -28.76 5.89
C GLU A 294 10.11 -28.70 4.73
N TRP A 295 9.10 -27.83 4.81
CA TRP A 295 8.09 -27.70 3.77
C TRP A 295 8.66 -27.09 2.48
N TRP A 296 9.73 -26.29 2.58
CA TRP A 296 10.46 -25.82 1.40
C TRP A 296 11.04 -27.01 0.62
N ILE A 297 11.61 -27.98 1.32
CA ILE A 297 12.20 -29.19 0.73
C ILE A 297 11.10 -30.08 0.14
N GLY A 298 10.00 -30.29 0.87
CA GLY A 298 8.90 -31.13 0.42
C GLY A 298 8.19 -30.62 -0.84
N LEU A 299 8.08 -29.30 -1.01
CA LEU A 299 7.35 -28.68 -2.13
C LEU A 299 8.23 -28.33 -3.33
N LEU A 300 9.49 -27.96 -3.11
CA LEU A 300 10.39 -27.44 -4.14
C LEU A 300 11.64 -28.32 -4.34
N GLY A 301 11.72 -29.44 -3.61
CA GLY A 301 12.76 -30.46 -3.74
C GLY A 301 14.03 -30.17 -2.95
N GLN A 302 14.98 -31.12 -3.00
CA GLN A 302 16.23 -31.08 -2.24
C GLN A 302 17.12 -29.87 -2.56
N SER A 303 16.91 -29.18 -3.68
CA SER A 303 17.59 -27.92 -3.99
C SER A 303 17.30 -26.78 -2.99
N CYS A 304 16.29 -26.95 -2.13
CA CYS A 304 15.93 -26.01 -1.07
C CYS A 304 16.39 -26.46 0.32
N ASP A 305 17.20 -27.52 0.41
CA ASP A 305 17.73 -28.01 1.67
C ASP A 305 18.78 -27.04 2.23
N ILE A 306 18.54 -26.56 3.45
CA ILE A 306 19.43 -25.68 4.20
C ILE A 306 20.35 -26.43 5.16
N SER A 307 20.18 -27.74 5.32
CA SER A 307 20.95 -28.55 6.28
C SER A 307 22.45 -28.55 6.00
N SER A 308 22.86 -28.37 4.73
CA SER A 308 24.25 -28.26 4.30
C SER A 308 24.80 -26.83 4.31
N ALA A 309 23.92 -25.83 4.37
CA ALA A 309 24.31 -24.44 4.50
C ALA A 309 24.56 -24.18 5.98
N GLY A 310 25.80 -24.39 6.42
CA GLY A 310 26.21 -23.99 7.77
C GLY A 310 25.75 -22.57 8.05
N CYS A 311 25.35 -22.34 9.29
CA CYS A 311 25.88 -21.13 9.90
C CYS A 311 27.40 -21.30 9.98
#